data_AF-A0A660NE91-F1
#
_entry.id   AF-A0A660NE91-F1
#
_cell.length_a   1.000
_cell.length_b   1.000
_cell.length_c   1.000
_cell.angle_alpha   90.00
_cell.angle_beta   90.00
_cell.angle_gamma   90.00
#
_symmetry.space_group_name_H-M   'P 1'
#
loop_
_entity.id
_entity.type
_entity.pdbx_description
1 polymer ?
#
loop_
_entity_poly.entity_id
_entity_poly.type
_entity_poly.pdbx_seq_one_letter_code
_entity_poly.pdbx_strand_id
1 'polypeptide(L)'
;MNKKLLNKLSNGTSSKFQNKVSLYAIILLFILMFLLGGPFFATENWRLIWLGALMATALHFFPYYFVHGKSMIYLGIACTMNIATGYIFSSISLDIVAYIDAFIKLVFGIYLLFFSKPSRQR
;
A
#
# COMPACT_ATOMS: atom_id res chain seq x y z
N MET A 1 2.99 -12.68 -20.21
CA MET A 1 3.32 -13.03 -18.80
C MET A 1 4.10 -14.34 -18.77
N ASN A 2 5.26 -14.40 -18.10
CA ASN A 2 6.11 -15.60 -18.06
C ASN A 2 5.49 -16.66 -17.12
N LYS A 3 4.87 -17.70 -17.69
CA LYS A 3 4.16 -18.75 -16.93
C LYS A 3 5.07 -19.51 -15.96
N LYS A 4 6.34 -19.73 -16.33
CA LYS A 4 7.32 -20.45 -15.49
C LYS A 4 7.63 -19.67 -14.21
N LEU A 5 7.81 -18.37 -14.34
CA LEU A 5 8.11 -17.47 -13.22
C LEU A 5 6.89 -17.28 -12.33
N LEU A 6 5.70 -17.13 -12.92
CA LEU A 6 4.43 -17.07 -12.21
C LEU A 6 4.19 -18.33 -11.36
N ASN A 7 4.32 -19.52 -11.96
CA ASN A 7 4.12 -20.78 -11.25
C ASN A 7 5.15 -21.00 -10.14
N LYS A 8 6.34 -20.39 -10.24
CA LYS A 8 7.40 -20.50 -9.23
C LYS A 8 7.17 -19.60 -8.02
N LEU A 9 6.65 -18.39 -8.23
CA LEU A 9 6.49 -17.38 -7.17
C LEU A 9 5.06 -17.24 -6.66
N SER A 10 4.07 -17.79 -7.36
CA SER A 10 2.67 -17.74 -6.94
C SER A 10 2.38 -18.77 -5.84
N ASN A 11 1.57 -18.36 -4.87
CA ASN A 11 1.12 -19.20 -3.76
C ASN A 11 -0.23 -19.90 -4.04
N GLY A 12 -0.62 -20.03 -5.32
CA GLY A 12 -1.86 -20.65 -5.76
C GLY A 12 -2.82 -19.68 -6.45
N THR A 13 -4.04 -20.13 -6.72
CA THR A 13 -5.09 -19.29 -7.33
C THR A 13 -5.88 -18.52 -6.26
N SER A 14 -6.23 -17.28 -6.57
CA SER A 14 -7.09 -16.47 -5.72
C SER A 14 -8.53 -16.96 -5.72
N SER A 15 -9.18 -16.95 -4.55
CA SER A 15 -10.61 -17.27 -4.45
C SER A 15 -11.48 -16.17 -5.07
N LYS A 16 -12.76 -16.48 -5.40
CA LYS A 16 -13.72 -15.47 -5.89
C LYS A 16 -13.85 -14.28 -4.93
N PHE A 17 -13.82 -14.55 -3.62
CA PHE A 17 -13.85 -13.51 -2.59
C PHE A 17 -12.59 -12.63 -2.65
N GLN A 18 -11.40 -13.22 -2.71
CA GLN A 18 -10.14 -12.47 -2.81
C GLN A 18 -10.08 -11.60 -4.07
N ASN A 19 -10.58 -12.11 -5.21
CA ASN A 19 -10.67 -11.34 -6.44
C ASN A 19 -11.59 -10.12 -6.30
N LYS A 20 -12.75 -10.30 -5.65
CA LYS A 20 -13.72 -9.23 -5.41
C LYS A 20 -13.16 -8.16 -4.47
N VAL A 21 -12.53 -8.57 -3.36
CA VAL A 21 -11.87 -7.65 -2.43
C VAL A 21 -10.73 -6.91 -3.10
N SER A 22 -9.92 -7.59 -3.92
CA SER A 22 -8.82 -6.94 -4.66
C SER A 22 -9.34 -5.85 -5.59
N LEU A 23 -10.44 -6.10 -6.31
CA LEU A 23 -11.06 -5.09 -7.16
C LEU A 23 -11.55 -3.90 -6.34
N TYR A 24 -12.25 -4.14 -5.23
CA TYR A 24 -12.71 -3.05 -4.35
C TYR A 24 -11.56 -2.29 -3.71
N ALA A 25 -10.46 -2.94 -3.36
CA ALA A 25 -9.26 -2.29 -2.84
C ALA A 25 -8.65 -1.33 -3.88
N ILE A 26 -8.61 -1.73 -5.15
CA ILE A 26 -8.13 -0.87 -6.25
C ILE A 26 -9.08 0.31 -6.46
N ILE A 27 -10.40 0.09 -6.48
CA ILE A 27 -11.38 1.19 -6.59
C ILE A 27 -11.23 2.16 -5.42
N LEU A 28 -11.08 1.63 -4.20
CA LEU A 28 -10.85 2.41 -3.00
C LEU A 28 -9.59 3.29 -3.12
N LEU A 29 -8.49 2.78 -3.69
CA LEU A 29 -7.26 3.55 -3.89
C LEU A 29 -7.54 4.82 -4.69
N PHE A 30 -8.23 4.72 -5.82
CA PHE A 30 -8.53 5.88 -6.67
C PHE A 30 -9.46 6.88 -5.97
N ILE A 31 -10.47 6.39 -5.25
CA ILE A 31 -11.35 7.25 -4.45
C ILE A 31 -10.54 8.00 -3.38
N LEU A 32 -9.66 7.30 -2.66
CA LEU A 32 -8.82 7.91 -1.63
C LEU A 32 -7.81 8.91 -2.22
N MET A 33 -7.22 8.62 -3.38
CA MET A 33 -6.33 9.58 -4.06
C MET A 33 -7.07 10.86 -4.43
N PHE A 34 -8.30 10.75 -4.93
CA PHE A 34 -9.14 11.91 -5.22
C PHE A 34 -9.48 12.70 -3.95
N LEU A 35 -9.85 12.03 -2.86
CA LEU A 35 -10.24 12.71 -1.61
C LEU A 35 -9.06 13.33 -0.85
N LEU A 36 -7.90 12.65 -0.81
CA LEU A 36 -6.75 13.04 0.02
C LEU A 36 -5.75 13.92 -0.74
N GLY A 37 -5.58 13.72 -2.04
CA GLY A 37 -4.68 14.53 -2.88
C GLY A 37 -5.42 15.57 -3.72
N GLY A 38 -6.60 15.24 -4.23
CA GLY A 38 -7.40 16.06 -5.15
C GLY A 38 -7.63 17.51 -4.71
N PRO A 39 -8.02 17.79 -3.45
CA PRO A 39 -8.29 19.16 -3.00
C PRO A 39 -7.11 20.12 -3.14
N PHE A 40 -5.88 19.60 -3.21
CA PHE A 40 -4.65 20.39 -3.24
C PHE A 40 -4.15 20.72 -4.64
N PHE A 41 -4.79 20.19 -5.70
CA PHE A 41 -4.42 20.50 -7.09
C PHE A 41 -4.72 21.94 -7.47
N ALA A 42 -5.82 22.51 -6.99
CA ALA A 42 -6.20 23.90 -7.30
C ALA A 42 -5.19 24.93 -6.76
N THR A 43 -4.48 24.59 -5.68
CA THR A 43 -3.46 25.44 -5.06
C THR A 43 -2.04 25.00 -5.39
N GLU A 44 -1.89 24.00 -6.27
CA GLU A 44 -0.60 23.42 -6.68
C GLU A 44 0.29 23.02 -5.48
N ASN A 45 -0.31 22.63 -4.36
CA ASN A 45 0.44 22.21 -3.18
C ASN A 45 0.93 20.77 -3.37
N TRP A 46 2.01 20.62 -4.16
CA TRP A 46 2.61 19.34 -4.53
C TRP A 46 2.94 18.48 -3.31
N ARG A 47 3.34 19.11 -2.21
CA ARG A 47 3.64 18.40 -0.97
C ARG A 47 2.42 17.65 -0.44
N LEU A 48 1.28 18.31 -0.33
CA LEU A 48 0.05 17.70 0.19
C LEU A 48 -0.58 16.74 -0.82
N ILE A 49 -0.45 17.00 -2.12
CA ILE A 49 -0.86 16.08 -3.19
C ILE A 49 -0.11 14.73 -3.03
N TRP A 50 1.22 14.78 -2.91
CA TRP A 50 2.03 13.57 -2.78
C TRP A 50 1.83 12.86 -1.45
N LEU A 51 1.73 13.58 -0.32
CA LEU A 51 1.34 12.95 0.94
C LEU A 51 -0.04 12.28 0.86
N GLY A 52 -0.99 12.89 0.14
CA GLY A 52 -2.32 12.33 -0.08
C GLY A 52 -2.27 11.03 -0.87
N ALA A 53 -1.47 10.99 -1.94
CA ALA A 53 -1.26 9.78 -2.73
C ALA A 53 -0.58 8.66 -1.92
N LEU A 54 0.44 9.00 -1.12
CA LEU A 54 1.10 8.04 -0.23
C LEU A 54 0.12 7.52 0.84
N MET A 55 -0.67 8.40 1.46
CA MET A 55 -1.66 8.02 2.48
C MET A 55 -2.75 7.12 1.89
N ALA A 56 -3.27 7.46 0.69
CA ALA A 56 -4.21 6.62 -0.03
C ALA A 56 -3.64 5.21 -0.26
N THR A 57 -2.37 5.11 -0.64
CA THR A 57 -1.67 3.84 -0.82
C THR A 57 -1.53 3.06 0.50
N ALA A 58 -1.18 3.74 1.60
CA ALA A 58 -1.08 3.11 2.92
C ALA A 58 -2.43 2.54 3.39
N LEU A 59 -3.52 3.30 3.23
CA LEU A 59 -4.87 2.89 3.59
C LEU A 59 -5.40 1.76 2.70
N HIS A 60 -5.03 1.78 1.42
CA HIS A 60 -5.34 0.73 0.46
C HIS A 60 -4.77 -0.65 0.84
N PHE A 61 -3.72 -0.73 1.66
CA PHE A 61 -3.20 -2.01 2.14
C PHE A 61 -4.15 -2.72 3.11
N PHE A 62 -5.00 -2.02 3.87
CA PHE A 62 -5.86 -2.67 4.87
C PHE A 62 -6.85 -3.68 4.25
N PRO A 63 -7.61 -3.36 3.18
CA PRO A 63 -8.44 -4.36 2.51
C PRO A 63 -7.65 -5.57 1.98
N TYR A 64 -6.39 -5.37 1.60
CA TYR A 64 -5.53 -6.47 1.14
C TYR A 64 -5.14 -7.45 2.25
N TYR A 65 -5.45 -7.18 3.51
CA TYR A 65 -5.42 -8.16 4.60
C TYR A 65 -6.14 -9.47 4.22
N PHE A 66 -7.31 -9.38 3.56
CA PHE A 66 -8.08 -10.56 3.18
C PHE A 66 -7.44 -11.39 2.05
N VAL A 67 -6.39 -10.86 1.41
CA VAL A 67 -5.68 -11.51 0.29
C VAL A 67 -4.28 -11.96 0.71
N HIS A 68 -3.53 -11.09 1.38
CA HIS A 68 -2.11 -11.29 1.72
C HIS A 68 -1.86 -11.46 3.23
N GLY A 69 -2.91 -11.39 4.06
CA GLY A 69 -2.86 -11.67 5.49
C GLY A 69 -2.33 -10.52 6.34
N LYS A 70 -1.93 -10.84 7.58
CA LYS A 70 -1.57 -9.88 8.64
C LYS A 70 -0.45 -8.91 8.26
N SER A 71 0.45 -9.31 7.37
CA SER A 71 1.53 -8.47 6.85
C SER A 71 1.02 -7.14 6.28
N MET A 72 -0.15 -7.14 5.63
CA MET A 72 -0.74 -5.91 5.06
C MET A 72 -1.20 -4.93 6.12
N ILE A 73 -1.66 -5.41 7.29
CA ILE A 73 -2.03 -4.54 8.41
C ILE A 73 -0.79 -3.84 8.95
N TYR A 74 0.29 -4.60 9.20
CA TYR A 74 1.54 -4.02 9.70
C TYR A 74 2.16 -3.05 8.69
N LEU A 75 2.15 -3.40 7.39
CA LEU A 75 2.61 -2.51 6.33
C LEU A 75 1.77 -1.22 6.27
N GLY A 76 0.45 -1.35 6.31
CA GLY A 76 -0.48 -0.21 6.32
C GLY A 76 -0.22 0.72 7.49
N ILE A 77 -0.15 0.19 8.72
CA ILE A 77 0.12 0.98 9.93
C ILE A 77 1.48 1.69 9.83
N ALA A 78 2.54 0.98 9.46
CA ALA A 78 3.88 1.57 9.36
C ALA A 78 3.93 2.72 8.34
N CYS A 79 3.34 2.52 7.16
CA CYS A 79 3.27 3.58 6.14
C CYS A 79 2.40 4.75 6.62
N THR A 80 1.20 4.48 7.16
CA THR A 80 0.29 5.52 7.66
C THR A 80 0.96 6.37 8.73
N MET A 81 1.68 5.77 9.68
CA MET A 81 2.41 6.52 10.72
C MET A 81 3.50 7.40 10.10
N ASN A 82 4.30 6.88 9.18
CA ASN A 82 5.34 7.65 8.49
C ASN A 82 4.77 8.83 7.67
N ILE A 83 3.62 8.64 7.02
CA ILE A 83 3.01 9.71 6.22
C ILE A 83 2.31 10.72 7.14
N ALA A 84 1.73 10.27 8.26
CA ALA A 84 1.12 11.13 9.27
C ALA A 84 2.16 12.06 9.93
N THR A 85 3.37 11.59 10.22
CA THR A 85 4.45 12.49 10.68
C THR A 85 4.77 13.54 9.62
N GLY A 86 4.76 13.16 8.34
CA GLY A 86 4.87 14.09 7.22
C GLY A 86 3.75 15.15 7.17
N TYR A 87 2.52 14.83 7.58
CA TYR A 87 1.44 15.82 7.67
C TYR A 87 1.60 16.76 8.87
N ILE A 88 1.99 16.21 10.03
CA ILE A 88 2.06 16.95 11.30
C ILE A 88 3.29 17.88 11.32
N PHE A 89 4.43 17.41 10.83
CA PHE A 89 5.70 18.13 10.88
C PHE A 89 6.09 18.60 9.47
N SER A 90 5.69 19.83 9.14
CA SER A 90 6.04 20.46 7.85
C SER A 90 7.54 20.67 7.67
N SER A 91 8.32 20.65 8.75
CA SER A 91 9.79 20.70 8.74
C SER A 91 10.44 19.43 8.18
N ILE A 92 9.73 18.29 8.21
CA ILE A 92 10.19 17.07 7.54
C ILE A 92 9.88 17.22 6.05
N SER A 93 10.92 17.10 5.22
CA SER A 93 10.80 17.21 3.78
C SER A 93 10.12 15.97 3.18
N LEU A 94 9.41 16.17 2.07
CA LEU A 94 8.61 15.13 1.43
C LEU A 94 9.45 13.94 0.95
N ASP A 95 10.65 14.21 0.43
CA ASP A 95 11.61 13.21 -0.05
C ASP A 95 12.02 12.25 1.07
N ILE A 96 12.29 12.74 2.29
CA ILE A 96 12.60 11.89 3.44
C ILE A 96 11.43 10.95 3.76
N VAL A 97 10.20 11.49 3.81
CA VAL A 97 9.00 10.68 4.05
C VAL A 97 8.86 9.61 2.96
N ALA A 98 9.06 9.99 1.69
CA ALA A 98 8.94 9.09 0.55
C ALA A 98 10.03 7.99 0.54
N TYR A 99 11.28 8.31 0.89
CA TYR A 99 12.36 7.32 0.97
C TYR A 99 12.12 6.32 2.10
N ILE A 100 11.67 6.78 3.27
CA ILE A 100 11.30 5.88 4.38
C ILE A 100 10.13 4.99 3.96
N ASP A 101 9.11 5.57 3.31
CA ASP A 101 7.94 4.84 2.83
C ASP A 101 8.31 3.75 1.80
N ALA A 102 9.18 4.09 0.84
CA ALA A 102 9.72 3.15 -0.13
C ALA A 102 10.54 2.05 0.54
N PHE A 103 11.38 2.39 1.53
CA PHE A 103 12.17 1.42 2.28
C PHE A 103 11.29 0.44 3.05
N ILE A 104 10.27 0.93 3.77
CA ILE A 104 9.29 0.08 4.48
C ILE A 104 8.65 -0.90 3.50
N LYS A 105 8.14 -0.41 2.36
CA LYS A 105 7.51 -1.25 1.33
C LYS A 105 8.47 -2.28 0.75
N LEU A 106 9.73 -1.92 0.51
CA LEU A 106 10.74 -2.83 0.00
C LEU A 106 11.05 -3.95 0.99
N VAL A 107 11.26 -3.62 2.27
CA VAL A 107 11.50 -4.62 3.33
C VAL A 107 10.34 -5.59 3.45
N PHE A 108 9.11 -5.09 3.48
CA PHE A 108 7.91 -5.95 3.49
C PHE A 108 7.77 -6.77 2.20
N GLY A 109 8.07 -6.19 1.04
CA GLY A 109 8.03 -6.89 -0.24
C GLY A 109 9.02 -8.05 -0.31
N ILE A 110 10.26 -7.84 0.14
CA ILE A 110 11.29 -8.88 0.25
C ILE A 110 10.85 -9.95 1.25
N TYR A 111 10.35 -9.55 2.42
CA TYR A 111 9.83 -10.48 3.42
C TYR A 111 8.71 -11.37 2.85
N LEU A 112 7.77 -10.78 2.11
CA LEU A 112 6.66 -11.50 1.49
C LEU A 112 7.09 -12.43 0.37
N LEU A 113 8.07 -12.02 -0.44
CA LEU A 113 8.59 -12.82 -1.55
C LEU A 113 9.36 -14.06 -1.10
N PHE A 114 10.19 -13.94 -0.07
CA PHE A 114 11.14 -15.00 0.29
C PHE A 114 10.81 -15.76 1.58
N PHE A 115 10.09 -15.14 2.52
CA PHE A 115 9.97 -15.66 3.89
C PHE A 115 8.52 -15.92 4.32
N SER A 116 7.54 -15.25 3.70
CA SER A 116 6.14 -15.43 4.07
C SER A 116 5.62 -16.79 3.61
N LYS A 117 5.17 -17.61 4.57
CA LYS A 117 4.37 -18.79 4.26
C LYS A 117 2.93 -18.35 3.95
N PRO A 118 2.27 -18.92 2.94
CA PRO A 118 0.86 -18.65 2.70
C PRO A 118 0.09 -18.93 3.99
N SER A 119 -0.67 -17.96 4.50
CA SER A 119 -1.60 -18.23 5.59
C SER A 119 -2.54 -19.34 5.12
N ARG A 120 -2.55 -20.49 5.81
CA ARG A 120 -3.42 -21.63 5.44
C ARG A 120 -4.83 -21.11 5.22
N GLN A 121 -5.33 -21.26 3.99
CA GLN A 121 -6.76 -21.21 3.72
C GLN A 121 -7.36 -22.37 4.50
N ARG A 122 -8.02 -22.08 5.63
CA ARG A 122 -8.97 -23.02 6.22
C ARG A 122 -10.27 -22.93 5.43
#